data_AF-A0A8X6HV68-F1
#
_entry.id   AF-A0A8X6HV68-F1
#
_cell.length_a   1.000
_cell.length_b   1.000
_cell.length_c   1.000
_cell.angle_alpha   90.00
_cell.angle_beta   90.00
_cell.angle_gamma   90.00
#
_symmetry.space_group_name_H-M   'P 1'
#
loop_
_entity.id
_entity.type
_entity.pdbx_description
1 polymer ?
#
loop_
_entity_poly.entity_id
_entity_poly.type
_entity_poly.pdbx_seq_one_letter_code
_entity_poly.pdbx_strand_id
1 'polypeptide(L)'
;SNVSRTETSNTSNAIGPELPPSFQNQLQNEDDFDEDVYGPVPAQSSNDSYDLYERRIEIEKRAENMKNKLENKHVSSGETLEREEWMVVPDTSRKNQLGAISRCLAPSSKTSSKEKHHHRHSEEDKKTSEELKKYNKSKRSESLMEMHKEKMKKKEKKEKDKPKERKAFDRDEMAVKHFTKDQVNSVIDKAKYLNSRFAPGGNQYL
;
A
#
# COMPACT_ATOMS: atom_id res chain seq x y z
N SER A 1 58.72 11.53 17.51
CA SER A 1 57.52 11.18 18.28
C SER A 1 56.74 10.16 17.49
N ASN A 2 56.62 8.94 18.02
CA ASN A 2 55.99 7.80 17.37
C ASN A 2 54.46 8.03 17.30
N VAL A 3 53.89 7.89 16.10
CA VAL A 3 52.45 7.71 15.92
C VAL A 3 52.22 6.23 15.69
N SER A 4 51.78 5.55 16.74
CA SER A 4 51.41 4.13 16.72
C SER A 4 50.19 3.94 15.82
N ARG A 5 50.39 3.24 14.71
CA ARG A 5 49.33 2.79 13.82
C ARG A 5 48.68 1.57 14.45
N THR A 6 47.42 1.66 14.85
CA THR A 6 46.66 0.50 15.34
C THR A 6 46.36 -0.43 14.18
N GLU A 7 46.86 -1.66 14.28
CA GLU A 7 46.64 -2.74 13.34
C GLU A 7 45.15 -3.13 13.35
N THR A 8 44.45 -3.02 12.22
CA THR A 8 43.14 -3.64 12.04
C THR A 8 43.35 -5.06 11.52
N SER A 9 42.90 -6.02 12.31
CA SER A 9 42.95 -7.44 12.00
C SER A 9 42.08 -7.80 10.79
N ASN A 10 42.59 -8.75 10.00
CA ASN A 10 42.02 -9.33 8.78
C ASN A 10 40.50 -9.62 8.84
N THR A 11 39.74 -8.95 7.96
CA THR A 11 38.41 -9.37 7.47
C THR A 11 38.47 -9.51 5.94
N SER A 12 39.32 -10.42 5.46
CA SER A 12 39.66 -10.59 4.03
C SER A 12 38.54 -11.12 3.13
N ASN A 13 37.26 -10.88 3.43
CA ASN A 13 36.15 -11.14 2.50
C ASN A 13 34.85 -10.33 2.76
N ALA A 14 34.90 -9.19 3.46
CA ALA A 14 33.71 -8.34 3.61
C ALA A 14 33.48 -7.48 2.35
N ILE A 15 32.61 -7.93 1.44
CA ILE A 15 32.13 -7.12 0.32
C ILE A 15 30.99 -6.23 0.84
N GLY A 16 31.33 -4.98 1.15
CA GLY A 16 30.38 -3.96 1.61
C GLY A 16 30.92 -3.14 2.78
N PRO A 17 30.24 -2.04 3.15
CA PRO A 17 30.61 -1.26 4.32
C PRO A 17 30.47 -2.10 5.60
N GLU A 18 31.43 -1.98 6.51
CA GLU A 18 31.37 -2.65 7.81
C GLU A 18 30.19 -2.12 8.63
N LEU A 19 29.64 -3.02 9.46
CA LEU A 19 28.53 -2.70 10.35
C LEU A 19 29.01 -1.72 11.44
N PRO A 20 28.28 -0.63 11.72
CA PRO A 20 28.70 0.34 12.73
C PRO A 20 28.83 -0.34 14.12
N PRO A 21 29.78 0.10 14.97
CA PRO A 21 30.07 -0.53 16.27
C PRO A 21 28.84 -0.68 17.18
N SER A 22 27.86 0.23 17.06
CA SER A 22 26.61 0.21 17.84
C SER A 22 25.70 -1.00 17.53
N PHE A 23 25.91 -1.67 16.40
CA PHE A 23 25.09 -2.81 15.96
C PHE A 23 25.77 -4.16 16.17
N GLN A 24 27.06 -4.20 16.49
CA GLN A 24 27.78 -5.46 16.70
C GLN A 24 27.35 -6.21 17.97
N ASN A 25 26.83 -5.48 18.97
CA ASN A 25 26.46 -6.02 20.30
C ASN A 25 25.02 -6.58 20.37
N GLN A 26 24.18 -6.40 19.35
CA GLN A 26 22.79 -6.87 19.39
C GLN A 26 22.63 -8.39 19.29
N LEU A 27 23.67 -9.13 18.91
CA LEU A 27 23.61 -10.59 18.74
C LEU A 27 23.74 -11.40 20.05
N GLN A 28 23.90 -10.76 21.21
CA GLN A 28 24.13 -11.45 22.49
C GLN A 28 22.92 -11.48 23.45
N ASN A 29 21.75 -11.01 23.04
CA ASN A 29 20.55 -11.10 23.89
C ASN A 29 19.66 -12.23 23.37
N GLU A 30 19.60 -13.30 24.17
CA GLU A 30 18.67 -14.42 23.99
C GLU A 30 17.22 -13.91 24.07
N ASP A 31 16.41 -14.38 23.14
CA ASP A 31 15.02 -13.99 22.91
C ASP A 31 14.10 -14.42 24.07
N ASP A 32 13.54 -13.47 24.82
CA ASP A 32 12.31 -13.69 25.59
C ASP A 32 11.14 -13.18 24.75
N PHE A 33 10.55 -14.11 24.00
CA PHE A 33 9.36 -13.86 23.18
C PHE A 33 8.15 -13.76 24.10
N ASP A 34 7.69 -12.52 24.39
CA ASP A 34 6.28 -12.27 24.66
C ASP A 34 5.85 -10.86 24.18
N GLU A 35 4.82 -10.88 23.34
CA GLU A 35 3.73 -9.90 23.18
C GLU A 35 4.03 -8.47 22.66
N ASP A 36 3.67 -8.27 21.38
CA ASP A 36 3.19 -7.01 20.76
C ASP A 36 4.03 -5.71 20.81
N VAL A 37 5.33 -5.76 21.09
CA VAL A 37 6.21 -4.57 20.97
C VAL A 37 6.94 -4.54 19.63
N TYR A 38 6.29 -3.97 18.61
CA TYR A 38 6.92 -3.71 17.31
C TYR A 38 7.67 -2.37 17.31
N GLY A 39 9.00 -2.41 17.40
CA GLY A 39 9.89 -1.26 17.23
C GLY A 39 11.08 -1.27 18.19
N PRO A 40 12.12 -0.43 17.96
CA PRO A 40 13.21 -0.30 18.92
C PRO A 40 12.65 0.19 20.26
N VAL A 41 12.94 -0.55 21.32
CA VAL A 41 12.55 -0.19 22.68
C VAL A 41 13.15 1.19 23.00
N PRO A 42 12.34 2.18 23.42
CA PRO A 42 12.88 3.48 23.80
C PRO A 42 13.85 3.30 24.98
N ALA A 43 14.93 4.08 25.00
CA ALA A 43 15.89 4.07 26.11
C ALA A 43 15.13 4.26 27.44
N GLN A 44 15.23 3.29 28.33
CA GLN A 44 14.57 3.35 29.63
C GLN A 44 15.20 4.50 30.45
N SER A 45 14.38 5.45 30.89
CA SER A 45 14.81 6.46 31.87
C SER A 45 15.05 5.76 33.20
N SER A 46 16.09 6.15 33.95
CA SER A 46 16.28 5.58 35.29
C SER A 46 15.06 5.93 36.15
N ASN A 47 14.69 5.05 37.09
CA ASN A 47 13.57 5.29 38.02
C ASN A 47 13.88 6.38 39.06
N ASP A 48 14.96 7.14 38.86
CA ASP A 48 15.35 8.22 39.75
C ASP A 48 14.41 9.41 39.54
N SER A 49 13.69 9.78 40.60
CA SER A 49 12.70 10.87 40.60
C SER A 49 13.24 12.20 40.04
N TYR A 50 14.56 12.41 40.09
CA TYR A 50 15.22 13.61 39.58
C TYR A 50 15.35 13.58 38.05
N ASP A 51 15.65 12.43 37.46
CA ASP A 51 15.80 12.26 36.00
C ASP A 51 14.45 12.41 35.27
N LEU A 52 13.37 11.93 35.89
CA LEU A 52 12.01 12.13 35.41
C LEU A 52 11.57 13.60 35.43
N TYR A 53 12.00 14.37 36.43
CA TYR A 53 11.69 15.80 36.53
C TYR A 53 12.40 16.59 35.44
N GLU A 54 13.72 16.38 35.25
CA GLU A 54 14.49 17.04 34.19
C GLU A 54 13.96 16.68 32.80
N ARG A 55 13.64 15.41 32.57
CA ARG A 55 13.03 14.96 31.31
C ARG A 55 11.69 15.63 31.02
N ARG A 56 10.84 15.81 32.04
CA ARG A 56 9.57 16.55 31.90
C ARG A 56 9.83 17.99 31.45
N ILE A 57 10.75 18.69 32.11
CA ILE A 57 11.10 20.08 31.78
C ILE A 57 11.64 20.18 30.35
N GLU A 58 12.48 19.23 29.94
CA GLU A 58 13.06 19.23 28.61
C GLU A 58 12.01 18.98 27.50
N ILE A 59 11.03 18.11 27.75
CA ILE A 59 9.89 17.88 26.85
C ILE A 59 9.03 19.13 26.74
N GLU A 60 8.72 19.79 27.85
CA GLU A 60 7.90 21.01 27.88
C GLU A 60 8.59 22.16 27.12
N LYS A 61 9.88 22.37 27.37
CA LYS A 61 10.69 23.36 26.64
C LYS A 61 10.78 23.08 25.14
N ARG A 62 10.88 21.80 24.75
CA ARG A 62 10.86 21.38 23.34
C ARG A 62 9.51 21.69 22.69
N ALA A 63 8.41 21.47 23.40
CA ALA A 63 7.06 21.79 22.93
C ALA A 63 6.86 23.30 22.76
N GLU A 64 7.32 24.12 23.71
CA GLU A 64 7.28 25.59 23.61
C GLU A 64 8.08 26.12 22.43
N ASN A 65 9.29 25.59 22.20
CA ASN A 65 10.11 25.96 21.05
C ASN A 65 9.43 25.59 19.72
N MET A 66 8.79 24.42 19.64
CA MET A 66 8.04 24.01 18.46
C MET A 66 6.82 24.91 18.22
N LYS A 67 6.09 25.24 19.28
CA LYS A 67 4.95 26.17 19.24
C LYS A 67 5.39 27.55 18.73
N ASN A 68 6.48 28.10 19.25
CA ASN A 68 7.01 29.39 18.81
C ASN A 68 7.48 29.38 17.33
N LYS A 69 8.03 28.25 16.86
CA LYS A 69 8.37 28.04 15.43
C LYS A 69 7.13 28.03 14.55
N LEU A 70 6.05 27.36 14.97
CA LEU A 70 4.78 27.30 14.23
C LEU A 70 4.05 28.65 14.22
N GLU A 71 4.10 29.38 15.34
CA GLU A 71 3.52 30.72 15.46
C GLU A 71 4.36 31.80 14.78
N ASN A 72 5.50 31.43 14.17
CA ASN A 72 6.37 32.30 13.38
C ASN A 72 6.79 33.59 14.10
N LYS A 73 6.87 33.56 15.44
CA LYS A 73 7.15 34.74 16.29
C LYS A 73 8.55 35.35 16.08
N HIS A 74 9.45 34.66 15.38
CA HIS A 74 10.81 35.13 15.09
C HIS A 74 10.97 35.69 13.67
N VAL A 75 9.92 35.62 12.84
CA VAL A 75 9.93 36.24 11.50
C VAL A 75 9.26 37.59 11.65
N SER A 76 10.06 38.66 11.65
CA SER A 76 9.57 40.03 11.54
C SER A 76 8.54 40.07 10.41
N SER A 77 7.39 40.71 10.65
CA SER A 77 6.14 40.62 9.88
C SER A 77 6.20 41.10 8.41
N GLY A 78 7.37 41.13 7.80
CA GLY A 78 7.61 41.59 6.42
C GLY A 78 8.38 40.62 5.53
N GLU A 79 8.87 39.48 6.01
CA GLU A 79 9.58 38.50 5.17
C GLU A 79 8.61 37.39 4.75
N THR A 80 8.12 37.45 3.51
CA THR A 80 7.38 36.35 2.92
C THR A 80 8.33 35.16 2.80
N LEU A 81 8.03 34.05 3.47
CA LEU A 81 8.77 32.80 3.33
C LEU A 81 8.74 32.35 1.86
N GLU A 82 9.74 32.76 1.09
CA GLU A 82 9.96 32.27 -0.25
C GLU A 82 10.37 30.80 -0.15
N ARG A 83 9.63 29.94 -0.82
CA ARG A 83 9.93 28.51 -0.83
C ARG A 83 11.16 28.31 -1.71
N GLU A 84 12.11 27.52 -1.22
CA GLU A 84 13.28 27.11 -1.98
C GLU A 84 12.88 26.52 -3.34
N GLU A 85 13.72 26.69 -4.36
CA GLU A 85 13.40 26.32 -5.75
C GLU A 85 12.95 24.86 -5.93
N TRP A 86 13.40 23.93 -5.08
CA TRP A 86 12.96 22.53 -5.11
C TRP A 86 11.51 22.32 -4.59
N MET A 87 10.99 23.26 -3.79
CA MET A 87 9.60 23.32 -3.30
C MET A 87 8.69 24.18 -4.18
N VAL A 88 9.25 24.89 -5.15
CA VAL A 88 8.47 25.62 -6.15
C VAL A 88 7.95 24.62 -7.16
N VAL A 89 6.63 24.58 -7.34
CA VAL A 89 6.02 23.76 -8.39
C VAL A 89 6.58 24.25 -9.73
N PRO A 90 7.24 23.38 -10.52
CA PRO A 90 7.75 23.77 -11.83
C PRO A 90 6.65 24.41 -12.67
N ASP A 91 6.96 25.48 -13.41
CA ASP A 91 5.97 26.21 -14.22
C ASP A 91 5.14 25.26 -15.09
N THR A 92 3.90 25.03 -14.67
CA THR A 92 2.96 24.12 -15.32
C THR A 92 2.27 24.75 -16.53
N SER A 93 2.54 26.02 -16.83
CA SER A 93 2.01 26.72 -18.01
C SER A 93 2.43 26.02 -19.31
N ARG A 94 3.62 25.38 -19.31
CA ARG A 94 4.03 24.46 -20.37
C ARG A 94 3.35 23.10 -20.19
N LYS A 95 2.17 22.95 -20.81
CA LYS A 95 1.22 21.81 -20.79
C LYS A 95 1.79 20.42 -21.13
N ASN A 96 3.10 20.26 -21.28
CA ASN A 96 3.72 19.13 -21.96
C ASN A 96 5.05 18.62 -21.37
N GLN A 97 5.57 19.17 -20.26
CA GLN A 97 6.82 18.66 -19.68
C GLN A 97 6.63 17.64 -18.54
N LEU A 98 5.49 17.64 -17.86
CA LEU A 98 5.21 16.71 -16.75
C LEU A 98 3.75 16.26 -16.78
N GLY A 99 3.39 15.45 -17.78
CA GLY A 99 2.01 15.03 -18.03
C GLY A 99 1.35 14.25 -16.86
N ALA A 100 2.11 13.77 -15.88
CA ALA A 100 1.56 13.16 -14.67
C ALA A 100 1.30 14.18 -13.54
N ILE A 101 2.17 15.19 -13.40
CA ILE A 101 2.11 16.16 -12.29
C ILE A 101 1.06 17.25 -12.58
N SER A 102 0.98 17.72 -13.83
CA SER A 102 0.03 18.77 -14.24
C SER A 102 -1.44 18.33 -14.17
N ARG A 103 -1.73 17.02 -14.20
CA ARG A 103 -3.09 16.47 -14.07
C ARG A 103 -3.54 16.29 -12.63
N CYS A 104 -2.62 16.06 -11.68
CA CYS A 104 -2.96 15.88 -10.27
C CYS A 104 -3.14 17.21 -9.53
N LEU A 105 -2.53 18.28 -10.03
CA LEU A 105 -2.59 19.62 -9.43
C LEU A 105 -3.67 20.52 -10.04
N ALA A 106 -4.28 20.13 -11.15
CA ALA A 106 -5.39 20.87 -11.75
C ALA A 106 -6.66 20.70 -10.89
N PRO A 107 -7.37 21.79 -10.55
CA PRO A 107 -8.64 21.69 -9.82
C PRO A 107 -9.62 20.84 -10.64
N SER A 108 -10.26 19.86 -10.00
CA SER A 108 -11.24 19.00 -10.66
C SER A 108 -12.40 19.84 -11.17
N SER A 109 -12.41 20.16 -12.46
CA SER A 109 -13.63 20.67 -13.09
C SER A 109 -14.64 19.54 -13.05
N LYS A 110 -15.74 19.76 -12.33
CA LYS A 110 -16.86 18.82 -12.19
C LYS A 110 -17.58 18.73 -13.54
N THR A 111 -16.97 18.05 -14.50
CA THR A 111 -17.69 17.57 -15.69
C THR A 111 -17.84 16.07 -15.54
N SER A 112 -19.09 15.66 -15.56
CA SER A 112 -19.55 14.30 -15.34
C SER A 112 -19.06 13.38 -16.46
N SER A 113 -17.98 12.66 -16.23
CA SER A 113 -17.87 11.29 -16.72
C SER A 113 -16.88 10.54 -15.83
N LYS A 114 -17.29 9.37 -15.34
CA LYS A 114 -16.35 8.37 -14.80
C LYS A 114 -15.56 7.78 -15.96
N GLU A 115 -14.82 8.60 -16.69
CA GLU A 115 -13.83 8.08 -17.62
C GLU A 115 -12.63 7.67 -16.79
N LYS A 116 -12.53 6.37 -16.51
CA LYS A 116 -11.33 5.78 -15.93
C LYS A 116 -10.17 6.25 -16.81
N HIS A 117 -9.33 7.13 -16.29
CA HIS A 117 -8.18 7.66 -17.01
C HIS A 117 -7.18 6.50 -17.18
N HIS A 118 -7.39 5.66 -18.18
CA HIS A 118 -6.49 4.58 -18.53
C HIS A 118 -5.19 5.24 -18.99
N HIS A 119 -4.13 5.09 -18.19
CA HIS A 119 -2.80 5.45 -18.59
C HIS A 119 -2.48 4.66 -19.85
N ARG A 120 -2.51 5.32 -21.02
CA ARG A 120 -2.10 4.70 -22.29
C ARG A 120 -0.60 4.46 -22.21
N HIS A 121 -0.24 3.25 -21.82
CA HIS A 121 1.14 2.77 -21.92
C HIS A 121 1.62 2.93 -23.35
N SER A 122 2.82 3.51 -23.51
CA SER A 122 3.49 3.59 -24.81
C SER A 122 3.69 2.17 -25.36
N GLU A 123 3.82 2.02 -26.68
CA GLU A 123 4.18 0.73 -27.27
C GLU A 123 5.50 0.18 -26.69
N GLU A 124 6.41 1.07 -26.30
CA GLU A 124 7.65 0.73 -25.62
C GLU A 124 7.42 0.16 -24.20
N ASP A 125 6.50 0.75 -23.43
CA ASP A 125 6.13 0.27 -22.10
C ASP A 125 5.48 -1.12 -22.17
N LYS A 126 4.67 -1.36 -23.20
CA LYS A 126 4.07 -2.68 -23.43
C LYS A 126 5.16 -3.71 -23.70
N LYS A 127 6.08 -3.41 -24.63
CA LYS A 127 7.20 -4.28 -25.00
C LYS A 127 8.08 -4.62 -23.80
N THR A 128 8.48 -3.61 -23.04
CA THR A 128 9.30 -3.81 -21.83
C THR A 128 8.56 -4.65 -20.79
N SER A 129 7.26 -4.39 -20.57
CA SER A 129 6.46 -5.20 -19.64
C SER A 129 6.36 -6.67 -20.07
N GLU A 130 6.27 -6.94 -21.37
CA GLU A 130 6.22 -8.30 -21.92
C GLU A 130 7.55 -9.02 -21.80
N GLU A 131 8.66 -8.32 -22.06
CA GLU A 131 10.00 -8.87 -21.89
C GLU A 131 10.28 -9.22 -20.42
N LEU A 132 9.93 -8.32 -19.49
CA LEU A 132 10.00 -8.58 -18.05
C LEU A 132 9.12 -9.76 -17.63
N LYS A 133 7.90 -9.89 -18.18
CA LYS A 133 7.02 -11.05 -17.94
C LYS A 133 7.66 -12.35 -18.43
N LYS A 134 8.27 -12.36 -19.63
CA LYS A 134 8.97 -13.53 -20.19
C LYS A 134 10.16 -13.93 -19.32
N TYR A 135 10.97 -12.97 -18.89
CA TYR A 135 12.11 -13.21 -18.00
C TYR A 135 11.65 -13.79 -16.67
N ASN A 136 10.68 -13.13 -16.02
CA ASN A 136 10.14 -13.59 -14.74
C ASN A 136 9.57 -15.00 -14.81
N LYS A 137 8.89 -15.36 -15.90
CA LYS A 137 8.30 -16.70 -16.04
C LYS A 137 9.32 -17.85 -16.07
N SER A 138 10.54 -17.59 -16.53
CA SER A 138 11.57 -18.64 -16.68
C SER A 138 12.69 -18.57 -15.64
N LYS A 139 13.01 -17.37 -15.14
CA LYS A 139 14.15 -17.15 -14.24
C LYS A 139 13.73 -16.84 -12.81
N ARG A 140 12.48 -16.47 -12.57
CA ARG A 140 11.99 -16.14 -11.23
C ARG A 140 11.10 -17.27 -10.73
N SER A 141 11.26 -17.62 -9.46
CA SER A 141 10.29 -18.44 -8.75
C SER A 141 8.93 -17.72 -8.68
N GLU A 142 7.85 -18.48 -8.52
CA GLU A 142 6.50 -17.94 -8.42
C GLU A 142 6.45 -16.81 -7.39
N SER A 143 5.84 -15.68 -7.78
CA SER A 143 5.64 -14.56 -6.87
C SER A 143 4.65 -14.95 -5.78
N LEU A 144 4.81 -14.42 -4.55
CA LEU A 144 3.83 -14.62 -3.46
C LEU A 144 2.39 -14.31 -3.89
N MET A 145 2.20 -13.29 -4.75
CA MET A 145 0.87 -12.95 -5.28
C MET A 145 0.34 -13.98 -6.26
N GLU A 146 1.22 -14.61 -7.02
CA GLU A 146 0.89 -15.69 -7.95
C GLU A 146 0.54 -16.97 -7.18
N MET A 147 1.34 -17.33 -6.18
CA MET A 147 1.05 -18.41 -5.23
C MET A 147 -0.32 -18.22 -4.56
N HIS A 148 -0.63 -16.99 -4.14
CA HIS A 148 -1.92 -16.69 -3.53
C HIS A 148 -3.08 -16.88 -4.53
N LYS A 149 -2.95 -16.36 -5.75
CA LYS A 149 -3.97 -16.53 -6.82
C LYS A 149 -4.18 -18.00 -7.13
N GLU A 150 -3.11 -18.78 -7.28
CA GLU A 150 -3.20 -20.21 -7.53
C GLU A 150 -3.83 -20.98 -6.36
N LYS A 151 -3.50 -20.62 -5.11
CA LYS A 151 -4.14 -21.18 -3.91
C LYS A 151 -5.65 -20.90 -3.89
N MET A 152 -6.07 -19.69 -4.24
CA MET A 152 -7.49 -19.34 -4.32
C MET A 152 -8.22 -20.12 -5.42
N LYS A 153 -7.65 -20.21 -6.63
CA LYS A 153 -8.21 -21.04 -7.71
C LYS A 153 -8.29 -22.51 -7.34
N LYS A 154 -7.27 -23.06 -6.66
CA LYS A 154 -7.25 -24.46 -6.22
C LYS A 154 -8.32 -24.72 -5.16
N LYS A 155 -8.56 -23.78 -4.24
CA LYS A 155 -9.67 -23.85 -3.28
C LYS A 155 -11.02 -23.86 -3.99
N GLU A 156 -11.22 -22.96 -4.95
CA GLU A 156 -12.46 -22.88 -5.73
C GLU A 156 -12.72 -24.16 -6.53
N LYS A 157 -11.70 -24.71 -7.20
CA LYS A 157 -11.81 -26.00 -7.91
C LYS A 157 -12.17 -27.15 -6.97
N LYS A 158 -11.47 -27.26 -5.83
CA LYS A 158 -11.78 -28.26 -4.80
C LYS A 158 -13.19 -28.11 -4.22
N GLU A 159 -13.73 -26.90 -4.19
CA GLU A 159 -15.12 -26.66 -3.75
C GLU A 159 -16.12 -27.09 -4.83
N LYS A 160 -15.81 -26.86 -6.12
CA LYS A 160 -16.64 -27.30 -7.26
C LYS A 160 -16.64 -28.80 -7.50
N ASP A 161 -15.51 -29.48 -7.23
CA ASP A 161 -15.37 -30.93 -7.42
C ASP A 161 -16.06 -31.75 -6.31
N LYS A 162 -16.42 -31.12 -5.18
CA LYS A 162 -17.24 -31.77 -4.16
C LYS A 162 -18.65 -32.02 -4.71
N PRO A 163 -19.26 -33.18 -4.42
CA PRO A 163 -20.66 -33.39 -4.74
C PRO A 163 -21.47 -32.24 -4.12
N LYS A 164 -22.41 -31.70 -4.89
CA LYS A 164 -23.19 -30.53 -4.50
C LYS A 164 -24.17 -30.92 -3.39
N GLU A 165 -23.65 -31.00 -2.17
CA GLU A 165 -24.44 -31.27 -0.97
C GLU A 165 -25.40 -30.11 -0.73
N ARG A 166 -26.58 -30.41 -0.18
CA ARG A 166 -27.51 -29.38 0.26
C ARG A 166 -26.82 -28.58 1.36
N LYS A 167 -26.37 -27.38 1.02
CA LYS A 167 -25.88 -26.41 1.98
C LYS A 167 -26.97 -26.18 3.05
N ALA A 168 -26.56 -26.25 4.32
CA ALA A 168 -27.46 -25.97 5.43
C ALA A 168 -28.08 -24.57 5.25
N PHE A 169 -29.35 -24.41 5.62
CA PHE A 169 -30.03 -23.14 5.53
C PHE A 169 -29.36 -22.14 6.48
N ASP A 170 -28.72 -21.12 5.90
CA ASP A 170 -28.09 -20.03 6.63
C ASP A 170 -28.99 -18.78 6.54
N ARG A 171 -29.37 -18.25 7.71
CA ARG A 171 -30.25 -17.08 7.81
C ARG A 171 -29.56 -15.82 7.27
N ASP A 172 -28.23 -15.74 7.37
CA ASP A 172 -27.48 -14.59 6.89
C ASP A 172 -27.38 -14.58 5.36
N GLU A 173 -27.45 -15.76 4.70
CA GLU A 173 -27.51 -15.87 3.24
C GLU A 173 -28.88 -15.50 2.64
N MET A 174 -29.91 -15.37 3.48
CA MET A 174 -31.23 -14.87 3.09
C MET A 174 -31.25 -13.35 2.93
N ALA A 175 -30.17 -12.64 3.32
CA ALA A 175 -30.01 -11.23 3.03
C ALA A 175 -30.15 -10.96 1.52
N VAL A 176 -30.85 -9.88 1.16
CA VAL A 176 -31.24 -9.50 -0.19
C VAL A 176 -30.06 -9.64 -1.17
N LYS A 177 -30.06 -10.71 -1.97
CA LYS A 177 -29.07 -10.90 -3.03
C LYS A 177 -29.31 -9.83 -4.08
N HIS A 178 -28.33 -8.93 -4.23
CA HIS A 178 -28.37 -7.89 -5.23
C HIS A 178 -28.21 -8.55 -6.60
N PHE A 179 -29.29 -8.61 -7.38
CA PHE A 179 -29.23 -9.18 -8.72
C PHE A 179 -28.28 -8.36 -9.59
N THR A 180 -27.37 -9.04 -10.29
CA THR A 180 -26.57 -8.38 -11.32
C THR A 180 -27.48 -7.93 -12.46
N LYS A 181 -27.08 -6.91 -13.23
CA LYS A 181 -27.87 -6.39 -14.35
C LYS A 181 -28.24 -7.49 -15.35
N ASP A 182 -27.33 -8.43 -15.59
CA ASP A 182 -27.56 -9.56 -16.50
C ASP A 182 -28.58 -10.55 -15.93
N GLN A 183 -28.55 -10.80 -14.62
CA GLN A 183 -29.57 -11.62 -13.95
C GLN A 183 -30.94 -10.96 -14.05
N VAL A 184 -31.04 -9.65 -13.78
CA VAL A 184 -32.29 -8.87 -13.94
C VAL A 184 -32.81 -8.96 -15.37
N ASN A 185 -31.96 -8.75 -16.37
CA ASN A 185 -32.34 -8.85 -17.78
C ASN A 185 -32.83 -10.26 -18.15
N SER A 186 -32.16 -11.30 -17.68
CA SER A 186 -32.57 -12.68 -17.94
C SER A 186 -33.95 -13.02 -17.34
N VAL A 187 -34.28 -12.44 -16.18
CA VAL A 187 -35.59 -12.58 -15.54
C VAL A 187 -36.66 -11.85 -16.37
N ILE A 188 -36.36 -10.61 -16.79
CA ILE A 188 -37.25 -9.82 -17.66
C ILE A 188 -37.53 -10.56 -18.97
N ASP A 189 -36.49 -11.13 -19.61
CA ASP A 189 -36.65 -11.85 -20.88
C ASP A 189 -37.49 -13.12 -20.74
N LYS A 190 -37.32 -13.88 -19.65
CA LYS A 190 -38.20 -15.01 -19.35
C LYS A 190 -39.64 -14.56 -19.08
N ALA A 191 -39.82 -13.41 -18.45
CA ALA A 191 -41.12 -12.85 -18.11
C ALA A 191 -41.92 -12.37 -19.35
N LYS A 192 -41.25 -11.86 -20.39
CA LYS A 192 -41.89 -11.39 -21.64
C LYS A 192 -42.80 -12.43 -22.28
N TYR A 193 -42.45 -13.71 -22.16
CA TYR A 193 -43.21 -14.80 -22.77
C TYR A 193 -44.22 -15.44 -21.82
N LEU A 194 -44.41 -14.96 -20.58
CA LEU A 194 -45.34 -15.56 -19.62
C LEU A 194 -46.80 -15.58 -20.13
N ASN A 195 -47.20 -14.54 -20.84
CA ASN A 195 -48.57 -14.43 -21.39
C ASN A 195 -48.86 -15.45 -22.49
N SER A 196 -47.83 -16.02 -23.15
CA SER A 196 -47.99 -17.04 -24.19
C SER A 196 -47.50 -18.42 -23.77
N ARG A 197 -46.63 -18.52 -22.75
CA ARG A 197 -46.10 -19.80 -22.24
C ARG A 197 -47.17 -20.73 -21.70
N PHE A 198 -48.25 -20.17 -21.16
CA PHE A 198 -49.40 -20.93 -20.66
C PHE A 198 -50.61 -20.85 -21.58
N ALA A 199 -50.45 -20.30 -22.79
CA ALA A 199 -51.56 -20.28 -23.75
C ALA A 199 -51.93 -21.71 -24.15
N PRO A 200 -53.22 -22.04 -24.24
CA PRO A 200 -53.67 -23.37 -24.60
C PRO A 200 -53.13 -23.74 -25.99
N GLY A 201 -52.41 -24.87 -26.08
CA GLY A 201 -51.76 -25.36 -27.29
C GLY A 201 -50.26 -25.14 -27.38
N GLY A 202 -49.65 -24.39 -26.45
CA GLY A 202 -48.20 -24.21 -26.36
C GLY A 202 -47.50 -25.35 -25.62
N ASN A 203 -47.06 -26.38 -26.34
CA ASN A 203 -46.34 -27.53 -25.75
C ASN A 203 -44.87 -27.18 -25.46
N GLN A 204 -44.60 -26.32 -24.47
CA GLN A 204 -43.22 -26.07 -23.99
C GLN A 204 -43.18 -25.96 -22.47
N TYR A 205 -43.44 -27.10 -21.82
CA TYR A 205 -43.16 -27.28 -20.41
C TYR A 205 -41.95 -28.20 -20.28
N LEU A 206 -40.79 -27.61 -19.94
CA LEU A 206 -39.64 -28.13 -19.17
C LEU A 206 -38.41 -27.25 -19.47
#